data_AF-A0A2S5NSH7-F1
#
_entry.id   AF-A0A2S5NSH7-F1
#
_cell.length_a   1.000
_cell.length_b   1.000
_cell.length_c   1.000
_cell.angle_alpha   90.00
_cell.angle_beta   90.00
_cell.angle_gamma   90.00
#
_symmetry.space_group_name_H-M   'P 1'
#
loop_
_entity.id
_entity.type
_entity.pdbx_description
1 polymer ?
#
loop_
_entity_poly.entity_id
_entity_poly.type
_entity_poly.pdbx_seq_one_letter_code
_entity_poly.pdbx_strand_id
1 'polypeptide(L)'
;MFGNWLKTSILMAAIVALFGTVGAAFGGGTGMLIALLFAAGMNVYAYWFSDKAVLKMYGAQEVSPDNNYGNGQFRNYYNMVKELAQNAELPMPKVYVMNENQPNAFATGRNPENAA
;
A
#
# COMPACT_ATOMS: atom_id res chain seq x y z
N MET A 1 1.94 -2.70 -25.59
CA MET A 1 2.82 -2.69 -24.40
C MET A 1 3.85 -1.57 -24.42
N PHE A 2 4.62 -1.39 -25.52
CA PHE A 2 5.64 -0.33 -25.63
C PHE A 2 5.15 1.10 -25.29
N GLY A 3 3.95 1.48 -25.75
CA GLY A 3 3.40 2.81 -25.48
C GLY A 3 3.16 3.12 -23.99
N ASN A 4 2.81 2.12 -23.18
CA ASN A 4 2.62 2.32 -21.74
C ASN A 4 3.97 2.43 -21.03
N TRP A 5 4.94 1.61 -21.42
CA TRP A 5 6.30 1.71 -20.92
C TRP A 5 6.89 3.10 -21.17
N LEU A 6 6.75 3.64 -22.39
CA LEU A 6 7.21 4.98 -22.72
C LEU A 6 6.53 6.06 -21.86
N LYS A 7 5.21 6.01 -21.72
CA LYS A 7 4.45 6.95 -20.88
C LYS A 7 4.92 6.90 -19.42
N THR A 8 5.08 5.70 -18.87
CA THR A 8 5.56 5.51 -17.49
C THR A 8 6.99 6.00 -17.32
N SER A 9 7.90 5.72 -18.26
CA SER A 9 9.27 6.22 -18.22
C SER A 9 9.34 7.74 -18.27
N ILE A 10 8.56 8.38 -19.14
CA ILE A 10 8.47 9.85 -19.22
C ILE A 10 7.91 10.42 -17.91
N LEU A 11 6.84 9.81 -17.37
CA LEU A 11 6.26 10.24 -16.10
C LEU A 11 7.27 10.15 -14.95
N MET A 12 7.99 9.03 -14.84
CA MET A 12 9.02 8.84 -13.81
C MET A 12 10.17 9.85 -13.97
N ALA A 13 10.63 10.08 -15.20
CA ALA A 13 11.66 11.07 -15.48
C ALA A 13 11.20 12.49 -15.11
N ALA A 14 9.95 12.84 -15.40
CA ALA A 14 9.37 14.13 -15.04
C ALA A 14 9.25 14.31 -13.52
N ILE A 15 8.87 13.26 -12.77
CA ILE A 15 8.80 13.30 -11.30
C ILE A 15 10.21 13.47 -10.71
N VAL A 16 11.20 12.71 -11.19
CA VAL A 16 12.60 12.85 -10.73
C VAL A 16 13.13 14.25 -11.01
N ALA A 17 12.88 14.78 -12.21
CA ALA A 17 13.25 16.14 -12.58
C ALA A 17 12.57 17.17 -11.67
N LEU A 18 11.27 17.01 -11.38
CA LEU A 18 10.53 17.89 -10.48
C LEU A 18 11.15 17.93 -9.08
N PHE A 19 11.38 16.78 -8.45
CA PHE A 19 12.01 16.71 -7.13
C PHE A 19 13.43 17.31 -7.14
N GLY A 20 14.20 17.02 -8.19
CA GLY A 20 15.55 17.56 -8.35
C GLY A 20 15.57 19.08 -8.51
N THR A 21 14.71 19.64 -9.37
CA THR A 21 14.59 21.08 -9.59
C THR A 21 14.07 21.81 -8.34
N VAL A 22 13.09 21.25 -7.65
CA VAL A 22 12.58 21.80 -6.39
C VAL A 22 13.69 21.81 -5.34
N GLY A 23 14.37 20.69 -5.13
CA GLY A 23 15.51 20.62 -4.20
C GLY A 23 16.62 21.62 -4.56
N ALA A 24 16.92 21.77 -5.85
CA ALA A 24 17.90 22.74 -6.34
C ALA A 24 17.49 24.20 -6.08
N ALA A 25 16.20 24.51 -6.23
CA ALA A 25 15.69 25.87 -6.00
C ALA A 25 15.84 26.30 -4.53
N PHE A 26 15.70 25.38 -3.58
CA PHE A 26 15.82 25.68 -2.14
C PHE A 26 17.26 25.59 -1.60
N GLY A 27 18.11 24.74 -2.17
CA GLY A 27 19.43 24.45 -1.59
C GLY A 27 20.55 24.15 -2.59
N GLY A 28 20.40 24.52 -3.86
CA GLY A 28 21.37 24.25 -4.92
C GLY A 28 21.64 22.76 -5.11
N GLY A 29 22.86 22.40 -5.54
CA GLY A 29 23.23 20.99 -5.77
C GLY A 29 23.05 20.10 -4.54
N THR A 30 23.31 20.63 -3.34
CA THR A 30 23.10 19.92 -2.08
C THR A 30 21.61 19.69 -1.79
N GLY A 31 20.77 20.71 -2.01
CA GLY A 31 19.32 20.59 -1.86
C GLY A 31 18.70 19.59 -2.83
N MET A 32 19.18 19.56 -4.08
CA MET A 32 18.79 18.53 -5.07
C MET A 32 19.12 17.12 -4.56
N LEU A 33 20.35 16.90 -4.09
CA LEU A 33 20.80 15.59 -3.61
C LEU A 33 19.99 15.13 -2.39
N ILE A 34 19.71 16.04 -1.44
CA ILE A 34 18.85 15.74 -0.28
C ILE A 34 17.43 15.37 -0.72
N ALA A 35 16.84 16.14 -1.64
CA ALA A 35 15.49 15.88 -2.13
C ALA A 35 15.38 14.51 -2.83
N LEU A 36 16.37 14.15 -3.66
CA LEU A 36 16.41 12.86 -4.34
C LEU A 36 16.64 11.69 -3.37
N LEU A 37 17.53 11.84 -2.40
CA LEU A 37 17.74 10.83 -1.35
C LEU A 37 16.48 10.62 -0.52
N PHE A 38 15.80 11.71 -0.16
CA PHE A 38 14.55 11.65 0.58
C PHE A 38 13.44 10.97 -0.24
N ALA A 39 13.30 11.31 -1.53
CA ALA A 39 12.36 10.67 -2.43
C ALA A 39 12.64 9.16 -2.58
N ALA A 40 13.91 8.78 -2.75
CA ALA A 40 14.31 7.37 -2.80
C ALA A 40 13.99 6.65 -1.49
N GLY A 41 14.32 7.26 -0.35
CA GLY A 41 14.00 6.74 0.99
C GLY A 41 12.49 6.57 1.21
N MET A 42 11.67 7.51 0.75
CA MET A 42 10.20 7.39 0.78
C MET A 42 9.69 6.24 -0.09
N ASN A 43 10.26 6.03 -1.27
CA ASN A 43 9.86 4.92 -2.14
C ASN A 43 10.19 3.57 -1.52
N VAL A 44 11.38 3.44 -0.94
CA VAL A 44 11.77 2.27 -0.13
C VAL A 44 10.75 2.10 0.99
N TYR A 45 10.55 3.11 1.84
CA TYR A 45 9.60 3.01 2.94
C TYR A 45 8.19 2.59 2.49
N ALA A 46 7.66 3.20 1.43
CA ALA A 46 6.36 2.86 0.88
C ALA A 46 6.28 1.41 0.39
N TYR A 47 7.33 0.89 -0.26
CA TYR A 47 7.34 -0.49 -0.74
C TYR A 47 7.27 -1.53 0.39
N TRP A 48 7.90 -1.27 1.54
CA TRP A 48 7.95 -2.21 2.66
C TRP A 48 6.88 -1.99 3.74
N PHE A 49 6.30 -0.79 3.84
CA PHE A 49 5.45 -0.42 4.98
C PHE A 49 4.12 0.26 4.60
N SER A 50 3.80 0.38 3.30
CA SER A 50 2.54 1.02 2.85
C SER A 50 1.29 0.31 3.37
N ASP A 51 1.31 -1.02 3.48
CA ASP A 51 0.25 -1.84 4.05
C ASP A 51 -0.07 -1.41 5.49
N LYS A 52 0.94 -1.33 6.35
CA LYS A 52 0.76 -0.92 7.74
C LYS A 52 0.34 0.53 7.85
N ALA A 53 0.88 1.39 6.98
CA ALA A 53 0.53 2.80 6.95
C ALA A 53 -0.95 3.01 6.60
N VAL A 54 -1.44 2.36 5.54
CA VAL A 54 -2.83 2.50 5.09
C VAL A 54 -3.81 1.91 6.11
N LEU A 55 -3.52 0.71 6.64
CA LEU A 55 -4.37 0.09 7.66
C LEU A 55 -4.48 0.95 8.92
N LYS A 56 -3.37 1.53 9.37
CA LYS A 56 -3.36 2.44 10.52
C LYS A 56 -4.13 3.73 10.23
N MET A 57 -4.01 4.28 9.02
CA MET A 57 -4.72 5.49 8.61
C MET A 57 -6.24 5.32 8.67
N TYR A 58 -6.74 4.14 8.28
CA TYR A 58 -8.17 3.80 8.36
C TYR A 58 -8.62 3.24 9.72
N GLY A 59 -7.72 3.15 10.71
CA GLY A 59 -8.04 2.55 12.01
C GLY A 59 -8.50 1.10 11.90
N ALA A 60 -7.90 0.33 10.99
CA ALA A 60 -8.37 -0.97 10.58
C ALA A 60 -8.27 -2.04 11.69
N GLN A 61 -9.39 -2.72 11.88
CA GLN A 61 -9.71 -3.84 12.76
C GLN A 61 -9.26 -5.22 12.31
N GLU A 62 -8.20 -5.86 12.83
CA GLU A 62 -7.92 -7.25 12.41
C GLU A 62 -9.04 -8.21 12.86
N VAL A 63 -9.59 -8.96 11.90
CA VAL A 63 -10.61 -9.98 12.12
C VAL A 63 -9.95 -11.35 12.04
N SER A 64 -10.18 -12.17 13.06
CA SER A 64 -9.73 -13.55 13.08
C SER A 64 -10.87 -14.50 13.50
N PRO A 65 -10.71 -15.81 13.27
CA PRO A 65 -11.62 -16.83 13.79
C PRO A 65 -11.70 -16.89 15.33
N ASP A 66 -10.84 -16.20 16.04
CA ASP A 66 -10.86 -16.24 17.51
C ASP A 66 -11.28 -14.88 18.10
N ASN A 67 -11.37 -13.85 17.25
CA ASN A 67 -11.75 -12.50 17.63
C ASN A 67 -13.29 -12.38 17.69
N ASN A 68 -13.79 -11.82 18.79
CA ASN A 68 -15.20 -11.50 19.03
C ASN A 68 -15.59 -10.09 18.53
N TYR A 69 -14.72 -9.42 17.79
CA TYR A 69 -15.00 -8.09 17.23
C TYR A 69 -16.32 -8.10 16.43
N GLY A 70 -17.23 -7.16 16.77
CA GLY A 70 -18.56 -7.08 16.16
C GLY A 70 -19.51 -8.23 16.51
N ASN A 71 -19.33 -8.94 17.63
CA ASN A 71 -20.17 -10.08 18.07
C ASN A 71 -20.22 -11.24 17.04
N GLY A 72 -19.11 -11.49 16.35
CA GLY A 72 -19.02 -12.58 15.37
C GLY A 72 -19.61 -12.26 13.98
N GLN A 73 -20.15 -11.06 13.76
CA GLN A 73 -20.72 -10.67 12.46
C GLN A 73 -19.72 -10.76 11.31
N PHE A 74 -18.42 -10.57 11.59
CA PHE A 74 -17.39 -10.58 10.56
C PHE A 74 -16.82 -11.97 10.25
N ARG A 75 -17.33 -13.03 10.90
CA ARG A 75 -16.88 -14.41 10.69
C ARG A 75 -17.09 -14.88 9.24
N ASN A 76 -18.22 -14.52 8.66
CA ASN A 76 -18.58 -14.92 7.30
C ASN A 76 -17.64 -14.29 6.26
N TYR A 77 -17.21 -13.05 6.47
CA TYR A 77 -16.24 -12.39 5.59
C TYR A 77 -14.87 -13.05 5.65
N TYR A 78 -14.38 -13.39 6.85
CA TYR A 78 -13.12 -14.12 6.99
C TYR A 78 -13.17 -15.47 6.25
N ASN A 79 -14.26 -16.22 6.42
CA ASN A 79 -14.43 -17.52 5.75
C ASN A 79 -14.52 -17.37 4.22
N MET A 80 -15.18 -16.34 3.73
CA MET A 80 -15.26 -16.04 2.30
C MET A 80 -13.87 -15.75 1.71
N VAL A 81 -13.07 -14.90 2.37
CA VAL A 81 -11.68 -14.63 1.95
C VAL A 81 -10.84 -15.91 2.01
N LYS A 82 -11.04 -16.75 3.02
CA LYS A 82 -10.35 -18.03 3.16
C LYS A 82 -10.65 -18.98 2.01
N GLU A 83 -11.91 -19.15 1.65
CA GLU A 83 -12.31 -19.98 0.52
C GLU A 83 -11.71 -19.48 -0.80
N LEU A 84 -11.73 -18.16 -1.01
CA LEU A 84 -11.11 -17.54 -2.20
C LEU A 84 -9.59 -17.76 -2.24
N ALA A 85 -8.89 -17.57 -1.12
CA ALA A 85 -7.45 -17.80 -1.03
C ALA A 85 -7.09 -19.27 -1.28
N GLN A 86 -7.86 -20.19 -0.70
CA GLN A 86 -7.70 -21.64 -0.91
C GLN A 86 -7.91 -22.04 -2.37
N ASN A 87 -8.98 -21.56 -3.00
CA ASN A 87 -9.27 -21.82 -4.40
C ASN A 87 -8.21 -21.25 -5.35
N ALA A 88 -7.52 -20.18 -4.93
CA ALA A 88 -6.43 -19.55 -5.67
C ALA A 88 -5.04 -20.10 -5.31
N GLU A 89 -4.94 -21.09 -4.42
CA GLU A 89 -3.67 -21.63 -3.89
C GLU A 89 -2.75 -20.56 -3.27
N LEU A 90 -3.34 -19.52 -2.67
CA LEU A 90 -2.63 -18.44 -2.01
C LEU A 90 -2.59 -18.63 -0.49
N PRO A 91 -1.54 -18.12 0.20
CA PRO A 91 -1.55 -18.04 1.65
C PRO A 91 -2.74 -17.19 2.12
N MET A 92 -3.33 -17.55 3.26
CA MET A 92 -4.44 -16.79 3.84
C MET A 92 -3.94 -15.37 4.20
N PRO A 93 -4.49 -14.30 3.59
CA PRO A 93 -4.12 -12.95 3.96
C PRO A 93 -4.68 -12.60 5.34
N LYS A 94 -4.12 -11.57 5.95
CA LYS A 94 -4.79 -10.94 7.09
C LYS A 94 -6.05 -10.24 6.61
N VAL A 95 -7.08 -10.21 7.42
CA VAL A 95 -8.36 -9.59 7.07
C VAL A 95 -8.66 -8.49 8.06
N TYR A 96 -8.97 -7.30 7.56
CA TYR A 96 -9.28 -6.14 8.38
C TYR A 96 -10.67 -5.59 8.08
N VAL A 97 -11.32 -5.02 9.09
CA VAL A 97 -12.56 -4.25 8.98
C VAL A 97 -12.31 -2.79 9.35
N MET A 98 -12.84 -1.87 8.54
CA MET A 98 -12.71 -0.43 8.76
C MET A 98 -14.10 0.14 9.01
N ASN A 99 -14.19 1.11 9.93
CA ASN A 99 -15.44 1.79 10.21
C ASN A 99 -15.56 3.02 9.31
N GLU A 100 -16.19 2.83 8.15
CA GLU A 100 -16.39 3.88 7.15
C GLU A 100 -17.86 3.96 6.76
N ASN A 101 -18.37 5.17 6.54
CA ASN A 101 -19.79 5.38 6.17
C ASN A 101 -20.07 4.92 4.74
N GLN A 102 -19.05 4.96 3.89
CA GLN A 102 -19.13 4.52 2.51
C GLN A 102 -18.67 3.06 2.39
N PRO A 103 -19.42 2.21 1.67
CA PRO A 103 -18.99 0.83 1.44
C PRO A 103 -17.77 0.82 0.52
N ASN A 104 -16.64 0.30 1.02
CA ASN A 104 -15.41 0.17 0.25
C ASN A 104 -14.60 -1.05 0.72
N ALA A 105 -13.81 -1.63 -0.18
CA ALA A 105 -12.87 -2.71 0.09
C ALA A 105 -11.65 -2.59 -0.83
N PHE A 106 -10.47 -2.87 -0.29
CA PHE A 106 -9.22 -2.91 -1.04
C PHE A 106 -8.31 -4.01 -0.48
N ALA A 107 -7.30 -4.41 -1.24
CA ALA A 107 -6.24 -5.31 -0.80
C ALA A 107 -4.89 -4.59 -0.88
N THR A 108 -4.01 -4.82 0.09
CA THR A 108 -2.68 -4.22 0.14
C THR A 108 -1.62 -5.27 0.47
N GLY A 109 -0.35 -4.93 0.28
CA GLY A 109 0.78 -5.82 0.50
C GLY A 109 1.69 -5.92 -0.72
N ARG A 110 2.98 -6.12 -0.46
CA ARG A 110 4.01 -6.20 -1.52
C ARG A 110 4.07 -7.55 -2.24
N ASN A 111 3.51 -8.61 -1.64
CA ASN A 111 3.44 -9.96 -2.17
C ASN A 111 2.39 -10.79 -1.38
N PRO A 112 2.02 -12.01 -1.81
CA PRO A 112 1.00 -12.82 -1.15
C PRO A 112 1.25 -13.09 0.33
N GLU A 113 2.51 -13.30 0.74
CA GLU A 113 2.87 -13.59 2.14
C GLU A 113 2.77 -12.35 3.05
N ASN A 114 2.71 -11.15 2.47
CA ASN A 114 2.59 -9.87 3.17
C ASN A 114 1.26 -9.17 2.81
N ALA A 115 0.24 -9.94 2.41
CA ALA A 115 -1.07 -9.43 2.03
C ALA A 115 -1.98 -9.14 3.24
N ALA A 116 -2.76 -8.06 3.12
CA ALA A 116 -3.69 -7.58 4.13
C ALA A 116 -4.90 -6.84 3.51
#